data_AF-A0AA95HG73-F1
#
_entry.id   AF-A0AA95HG73-F1
#
_cell.length_a   1.000
_cell.length_b   1.000
_cell.length_c   1.000
_cell.angle_alpha   90.00
_cell.angle_beta   90.00
_cell.angle_gamma   90.00
#
_symmetry.space_group_name_H-M   'P 1'
#
loop_
_entity.id
_entity.type
_entity.pdbx_description
1 polymer ?
#
loop_
_entity_poly.entity_id
_entity_poly.type
_entity_poly.pdbx_seq_one_letter_code
_entity_poly.pdbx_strand_id
1 'polypeptide(L)' 'MQCRGKQDPETHIEPFQLPGYRVTDLNLDGKTLYVGPDNDVNALLGNILLSPANSTASTNYILPGSLPQ' A
#
# COMPACT_ATOMS: atom_id res chain seq x y z
N MET A 1 -6.73 -10.55 20.25
CA MET A 1 -6.89 -9.80 18.99
C MET A 1 -7.95 -8.75 19.21
N GLN A 2 -7.59 -7.47 19.26
CA GLN A 2 -8.56 -6.40 19.43
C GLN A 2 -8.42 -5.42 18.28
N CYS A 3 -9.34 -5.50 17.32
CA CYS A 3 -9.69 -4.36 16.50
C CYS A 3 -10.37 -3.37 17.46
N ARG A 4 -9.65 -2.35 17.93
CA ARG A 4 -10.24 -1.28 18.73
C ARG A 4 -10.39 -0.06 17.84
N GLY A 5 -11.47 -0.05 17.06
CA GLY A 5 -12.00 1.19 16.51
C GLY A 5 -12.44 2.06 17.69
N LYS A 6 -11.66 3.09 18.00
CA LYS A 6 -12.17 4.26 18.70
C LYS A 6 -12.39 5.31 17.63
N GLN A 7 -13.66 5.45 17.23
CA GLN A 7 -14.13 6.64 16.53
C GLN A 7 -14.33 7.69 17.61
N ASP A 8 -13.41 8.65 17.71
CA ASP A 8 -13.58 9.82 18.56
C ASP A 8 -14.45 10.87 17.84
N PRO A 9 -15.32 11.59 18.54
CA PRO A 9 -16.44 12.32 17.94
C PRO A 9 -16.06 13.75 17.50
N GLU A 10 -15.07 13.91 16.63
CA GLU A 10 -14.93 15.08 15.74
C GLU A 10 -14.26 14.57 14.45
N THR A 11 -14.92 14.76 13.31
CA THR A 11 -14.64 14.14 12.00
C THR A 11 -13.30 14.55 11.38
N HIS A 12 -12.20 14.06 11.96
CA HIS A 12 -10.98 13.83 11.22
C HIS A 12 -11.09 12.39 10.68
N ILE A 13 -11.28 12.26 9.36
CA ILE A 13 -11.40 10.96 8.70
C ILE A 13 -9.99 10.35 8.68
N GLU A 14 -9.53 9.85 9.83
CA GLU A 14 -8.23 9.21 9.89
C GLU A 14 -8.29 7.92 9.07
N PRO A 15 -7.51 7.80 7.99
CA PRO A 15 -7.49 6.59 7.21
C PRO A 15 -7.08 5.39 8.09
N PHE A 16 -7.73 4.25 7.89
CA PHE A 16 -7.47 3.06 8.70
C PHE A 16 -6.00 2.63 8.56
N GLN A 17 -5.27 2.67 9.68
CA GLN A 17 -3.84 2.37 9.77
C GLN A 17 -3.56 1.28 10.82
N LEU A 18 -2.62 0.39 10.52
CA LEU A 18 -2.09 -0.59 11.47
C LEU A 18 -0.60 -0.33 11.72
N PRO A 19 -0.15 -0.21 12.97
CA PRO A 19 1.27 -0.06 13.26
C PRO A 19 2.05 -1.38 13.19
N GLY A 20 3.35 -1.24 12.97
CA GLY A 20 4.37 -2.29 12.95
C GLY A 20 4.69 -2.81 11.55
N TYR A 21 5.87 -3.44 11.41
CA TYR A 21 6.26 -4.16 10.19
C TYR A 21 5.37 -5.37 9.98
N ARG A 22 4.48 -5.26 8.98
CA ARG A 22 3.51 -6.29 8.62
C ARG A 22 3.74 -6.71 7.19
N VAL A 23 3.23 -7.87 6.80
CA VAL A 23 3.24 -8.30 5.39
C VAL A 23 2.51 -7.34 4.44
N THR A 24 1.72 -6.43 5.00
CA THR A 24 0.96 -5.39 4.29
C THR A 24 1.67 -4.03 4.27
N ASP A 25 2.76 -3.86 5.01
CA ASP A 25 3.62 -2.68 4.99
C ASP A 25 4.64 -2.88 3.85
N LEU A 26 4.31 -2.35 2.67
CA LEU A 26 5.04 -2.63 1.44
C LEU A 26 6.22 -1.69 1.23
N ASN A 27 6.20 -0.53 1.88
CA ASN A 27 7.27 0.46 1.82
C ASN A 27 8.24 0.35 3.02
N LEU A 28 7.95 -0.51 3.99
CA LEU A 28 8.75 -0.79 5.18
C LEU A 28 8.96 0.45 6.07
N ASP A 29 7.93 1.28 6.22
CA ASP A 29 7.97 2.45 7.10
C ASP A 29 7.44 2.19 8.51
N GLY A 30 7.03 0.94 8.80
CA GLY A 30 6.55 0.51 10.11
C GLY A 30 5.08 0.83 10.36
N LYS A 31 4.31 1.18 9.32
CA LYS A 31 2.86 1.28 9.35
C LYS A 31 2.26 0.73 8.06
N THR A 32 1.12 0.07 8.17
CA THR A 32 0.28 -0.24 7.00
C THR A 32 -0.85 0.76 6.94
N LEU A 33 -1.01 1.42 5.80
CA LEU A 33 -2.11 2.32 5.51
C LEU A 33 -2.97 1.73 4.38
N TYR A 34 -4.28 1.56 4.62
CA TYR A 34 -5.17 0.89 3.67
C TYR A 34 -5.91 1.85 2.73
N VAL A 35 -6.10 3.11 3.14
CA VAL A 35 -6.85 4.13 2.40
C VAL A 35 -6.22 5.50 2.60
N GLY A 36 -6.57 6.48 1.77
CA GLY A 36 -6.02 7.84 1.84
C GLY A 36 -4.73 8.03 1.03
N PRO A 37 -4.15 9.24 1.05
CA PRO A 37 -2.85 9.51 0.44
C PRO A 37 -1.77 8.59 0.98
N ASP A 38 -0.80 8.23 0.14
CA ASP A 38 0.36 7.42 0.53
C ASP A 38 0.05 6.04 1.13
N ASN A 39 -1.10 5.44 0.77
CA ASN A 39 -1.43 4.07 1.16
C ASN A 39 -0.55 3.03 0.44
N ASP A 40 -0.33 1.87 1.08
CA ASP A 40 0.52 0.81 0.55
C ASP A 40 0.02 0.23 -0.79
N VAL A 41 -1.30 0.24 -1.01
CA VAL A 41 -1.92 -0.24 -2.26
C VAL A 41 -1.52 0.63 -3.45
N ASN A 42 -1.43 1.95 -3.25
CA ASN A 42 -0.99 2.88 -4.28
C ASN A 42 0.49 2.71 -4.60
N ALA A 43 1.33 2.39 -3.61
CA ALA A 43 2.73 2.07 -3.84
C ALA A 43 2.86 0.83 -4.75
N LEU A 44 2.08 -0.22 -4.48
CA LEU A 44 2.03 -1.42 -5.33
C LEU A 44 1.55 -1.09 -6.75
N LEU A 45 0.46 -0.33 -6.90
CA LEU A 45 -0.06 0.07 -8.20
C LEU A 45 0.94 0.93 -8.99
N GLY A 46 1.66 1.82 -8.31
CA GLY A 46 2.72 2.63 -8.88
C GLY A 46 3.81 1.78 -9.53
N ASN A 47 4.25 0.71 -8.85
CA ASN A 47 5.24 -0.22 -9.40
C ASN A 47 4.76 -0.92 -10.68
N ILE A 48 3.47 -1.24 -10.78
CA ILE A 48 2.88 -1.87 -11.95
C ILE A 48 2.79 -0.88 -13.11
N LEU A 49 2.23 0.32 -12.87
CA LEU A 49 1.98 1.32 -13.91
C LEU A 49 3.26 1.96 -14.43
N LEU A 50 4.24 2.18 -13.56
CA LEU A 50 5.51 2.84 -13.89
C LEU A 50 6.61 1.87 -14.30
N SER A 51 6.29 0.58 -14.42
CA SER A 51 7.24 -0.40 -14.94
C SER A 51 7.71 0.01 -16.34
N PRO A 52 9.03 0.07 -16.62
CA PRO A 52 9.53 0.45 -17.94
C PRO A 52 9.03 -0.44 -19.08
N ALA A 53 8.67 -1.68 -18.77
CA ALA A 53 8.14 -2.64 -19.73
C ALA A 53 6.59 -2.60 -19.84
N ASN A 54 5.91 -1.79 -19.03
CA ASN A 54 4.47 -1.51 -19.13
C ASN A 54 4.21 -0.24 -19.94
N SER A 55 4.51 -0.27 -21.24
CA SER A 55 4.39 0.92 -22.11
C SER A 55 2.95 1.40 -22.32
N THR A 56 1.95 0.58 -22.02
CA THR A 56 0.52 0.90 -22.15
C THR A 56 -0.12 1.38 -20.86
N ALA A 57 0.64 1.46 -19.76
CA ALA A 57 0.14 1.79 -18.42
C ALA A 57 -1.06 0.91 -18.01
N SER A 58 -0.99 -0.38 -18.33
CA SER A 58 -2.04 -1.34 -18.01
C SER A 58 -1.99 -1.71 -16.52
N THR A 59 -3.13 -1.59 -15.83
CA THR A 59 -3.24 -1.88 -14.38
C THR A 59 -3.08 -3.35 -14.03
N ASN A 60 -3.26 -4.24 -15.02
CA ASN A 60 -3.13 -5.69 -14.90
C ASN A 60 -1.81 -6.21 -15.51
N TYR A 61 -0.80 -5.35 -15.66
CA TYR A 61 0.51 -5.76 -16.16
C TYR A 61 1.20 -6.71 -15.16
N ILE A 62 1.74 -7.82 -15.68
CA ILE A 62 2.44 -8.82 -14.88
C ILE A 62 3.92 -8.46 -14.86
N LEU A 63 4.42 -8.08 -13.69
CA LEU A 63 5.85 -7.81 -13.48
C LEU A 63 6.66 -9.12 -13.54
N PRO A 64 7.61 -9.25 -14.48
CA PRO A 64 8.51 -10.40 -14.49
C PRO A 64 9.47 -10.31 -13.30
N GLY A 65 9.40 -11.28 -12.38
CA GLY A 65 10.38 -11.41 -11.32
C GLY A 65 11.69 -12.01 -11.85
N SER A 66 12.82 -11.44 -11.46
CA SER A 66 14.12 -12.10 -11.60
C SER A 66 14.82 -12.10 -10.25
N LEU A 67 15.43 -13.23 -9.90
CA LEU A 67 16.43 -13.24 -8.84
C LEU A 67 17.70 -12.61 -9.42
N PRO A 68 18.44 -11.80 -8.65
CA PRO A 68 19.77 -11.38 -9.06
C PRO A 68 20.61 -12.62 -9.40
N GLN A 69 21.24 -12.64 -10.58
CA GLN A 69 22.21 -13.66 -10.94
C GLN A 69 23.55 -13.44 -10.24
#